data_AF-A0A8H2XKH0-F1
#
_entry.id   AF-A0A8H2XKH0-F1
#
_cell.length_a   1.000
_cell.length_b   1.000
_cell.length_c   1.000
_cell.angle_alpha   90.00
_cell.angle_beta   90.00
_cell.angle_gamma   90.00
#
_symmetry.space_group_name_H-M   'P 1'
#
loop_
_entity.id
_entity.type
_entity.pdbx_description
1 polymer ?
#
loop_
_entity_poly.entity_id
_entity_poly.type
_entity_poly.pdbx_seq_one_letter_code
_entity_poly.pdbx_strand_id
1 'polypeptide(L)'
;MIIHEGHMMEVTSAVFSPDGRLIVSGSADRTIRMWDAYSPSRIGDPLRGHGECVRSVSYSPLGNIIASASSDKTLRLWDVNTHQQLGNPIKGNNYFWSVAFSPDAKLIASGCGGSLEPDCNTIQLWDVEKRTAASEPFKGHTQAAKSIQFSPDGSRLVSGSSDNTVRVWDIERGTTIVGPLMGHTDSVRSIALSPDGSQIVSGSLDSTIRLWDARTRMMIGNPYEGHPVHVYSVAFSPHGTYVVSGGKDDTVRFWDTRMGREVQSFKEHTNAVLSVAFSPCGQYVASSFYDGRIVIRNIPCDYPEPADNAGPQIISGQMSLQQVFDCLTRSGCIDLSSQMDTQQETALIVSGGGFGDIWKGQLHNGGQVAIKAWRTSTLEQCAYKTIKRAARELFLWSRMDHPNIHRLQGVIMFRNQYLGMVSEWMENGNLHEYLRKQPSADRYRLCVHVALGLDYMHSCNMIHGDLKAINVLVSSDGVAKISDFDFSIMKGASILVFSESSNSRSGSARWSAPEILLAETPIRTTQADIYALGMTMLEIFAERVPYPECQREFTIAKKVEKGTLPDRPRQLQDNKRGNIMWQLLLGCWNREPSHRPSSGQVVNALVSRICNL
;
A
#
# COMPACT_ATOMS: atom_id res chain seq x y z
N MET A 1 27.02 9.48 -1.38
CA MET A 1 26.41 10.83 -1.32
C MET A 1 26.25 11.31 -2.75
N ILE A 2 25.05 11.71 -3.14
CA ILE A 2 24.73 12.24 -4.47
C ILE A 2 24.33 13.70 -4.28
N ILE A 3 24.82 14.59 -5.14
CA ILE A 3 24.50 16.02 -5.10
C ILE A 3 23.85 16.39 -6.43
N HIS A 4 22.69 17.03 -6.34
CA HIS A 4 22.01 17.64 -7.48
C HIS A 4 22.17 19.15 -7.44
N GLU A 5 22.66 19.69 -8.55
CA GLU A 5 22.81 21.12 -8.78
C GLU A 5 21.97 21.51 -10.00
N GLY A 6 21.30 22.66 -9.94
CA GLY A 6 20.64 23.21 -11.11
C GLY A 6 19.50 24.19 -10.84
N HIS A 7 18.91 24.20 -9.63
CA HIS A 7 18.05 25.32 -9.24
C HIS A 7 18.87 26.60 -9.09
N MET A 8 18.26 27.74 -9.43
CA MET A 8 18.94 29.05 -9.38
C MET A 8 18.72 29.81 -8.06
N MET A 9 17.82 29.30 -7.22
CA MET A 9 17.47 29.85 -5.91
C MET A 9 17.17 28.70 -4.95
N GLU A 10 16.83 29.01 -3.70
CA GLU A 10 16.61 28.02 -2.66
C GLU A 10 15.60 26.93 -3.05
N VAL A 11 15.89 25.68 -2.65
CA VAL A 11 14.98 24.55 -2.83
C VAL A 11 14.12 24.43 -1.58
N THR A 12 12.85 24.82 -1.70
CA THR A 12 11.92 24.95 -0.57
C THR A 12 11.31 23.62 -0.14
N SER A 13 11.23 22.65 -1.06
CA SER A 13 10.62 21.34 -0.84
C SER A 13 11.24 20.33 -1.79
N ALA A 14 11.62 19.17 -1.26
CA ALA A 14 12.08 18.03 -2.04
C ALA A 14 11.46 16.76 -1.48
N VAL A 15 10.90 15.91 -2.34
CA VAL A 15 10.25 14.66 -1.94
C VAL A 15 10.62 13.54 -2.91
N PHE A 16 10.79 12.34 -2.38
CA PHE A 16 10.96 11.14 -3.20
C PHE A 16 9.65 10.77 -3.90
N SER A 17 9.75 10.19 -5.08
CA SER A 17 8.65 9.44 -5.68
C SER A 17 8.29 8.23 -4.79
N PRO A 18 7.04 7.73 -4.86
CA PRO A 18 6.62 6.58 -4.05
C PRO A 18 7.46 5.31 -4.25
N ASP A 19 8.09 5.17 -5.42
CA ASP A 19 9.00 4.07 -5.76
C ASP A 19 10.47 4.34 -5.37
N GLY A 20 10.77 5.54 -4.86
CA GLY A 20 12.09 5.97 -4.43
C GLY A 20 13.12 6.18 -5.55
N ARG A 21 12.71 6.16 -6.82
CA ARG A 21 13.61 6.32 -7.97
C ARG A 21 13.92 7.76 -8.32
N LEU A 22 12.95 8.64 -8.10
CA LEU A 22 13.04 10.04 -8.47
C LEU A 22 12.93 10.92 -7.23
N ILE A 23 13.50 12.11 -7.34
CA ILE A 23 13.20 13.22 -6.45
C ILE A 23 12.53 14.29 -7.28
N VAL A 24 11.44 14.85 -6.76
CA VAL A 24 10.90 16.11 -7.26
C VAL A 24 11.21 17.22 -6.27
N SER A 25 11.62 18.38 -6.81
CA SER A 25 11.92 19.56 -6.01
C SER A 25 11.19 20.79 -6.52
N GLY A 26 10.67 21.59 -5.59
CA GLY A 26 10.16 22.93 -5.85
C GLY A 26 11.12 23.99 -5.32
N SER A 27 11.27 25.10 -6.04
CA SER A 27 12.21 26.16 -5.68
C SER A 27 11.60 27.57 -5.78
N ALA A 28 12.28 28.51 -5.11
CA ALA A 28 12.06 29.94 -5.28
C ALA A 28 12.34 30.44 -6.71
N ASP A 29 13.08 29.67 -7.52
CA ASP A 29 13.31 29.95 -8.94
C ASP A 29 12.06 29.72 -9.83
N ARG A 30 10.91 29.41 -9.19
CA ARG A 30 9.58 29.21 -9.81
C ARG A 30 9.46 27.92 -10.63
N THR A 31 10.47 27.06 -10.58
CA THR A 31 10.48 25.80 -11.31
C THR A 31 10.30 24.61 -10.37
N ILE A 32 9.81 23.52 -10.97
CA ILE A 32 9.84 22.20 -10.38
C ILE A 32 10.80 21.36 -11.20
N ARG A 33 11.65 20.56 -10.55
CA ARG A 33 12.62 19.71 -11.24
C ARG A 33 12.54 18.28 -10.76
N MET A 34 12.88 17.37 -11.67
CA MET A 34 12.94 15.94 -11.41
C MET A 34 14.38 15.46 -11.53
N TRP A 35 14.78 14.60 -10.61
CA TRP A 35 16.14 14.11 -10.46
C TRP A 35 16.12 12.60 -10.28
N ASP A 36 17.14 11.92 -10.77
CA ASP A 36 17.36 10.51 -10.46
C ASP A 36 17.93 10.37 -9.05
N ALA A 37 17.35 9.51 -8.22
CA ALA A 37 17.74 9.39 -6.82
C ALA A 37 19.10 8.68 -6.61
N TYR A 38 19.60 7.97 -7.63
CA TYR A 38 20.75 7.08 -7.54
C TYR A 38 21.93 7.52 -8.41
N SER A 39 21.75 8.58 -9.20
CA SER A 39 22.76 9.17 -10.06
C SER A 39 22.63 10.69 -10.03
N PRO A 40 23.69 11.47 -10.25
CA PRO A 40 23.63 12.93 -10.28
C PRO A 40 22.89 13.51 -11.50
N SER A 41 22.04 12.72 -12.16
CA SER A 41 21.38 13.05 -13.42
C SER A 41 20.08 13.81 -13.21
N ARG A 42 19.87 14.87 -13.98
CA ARG A 42 18.57 15.55 -14.09
C ARG A 42 17.66 14.80 -15.08
N ILE A 43 16.37 14.69 -14.75
CA ILE A 43 15.37 14.07 -15.62
C ILE A 43 14.57 15.16 -16.34
N GLY A 44 14.74 15.23 -17.66
CA GLY A 44 14.02 16.16 -18.53
C GLY A 44 14.31 17.64 -18.25
N ASP A 45 13.42 18.49 -18.79
CA ASP A 45 13.44 19.93 -18.60
C ASP A 45 12.66 20.36 -17.34
N PRO A 46 13.01 21.49 -16.71
CA PRO A 46 12.26 22.02 -15.57
C PRO A 46 10.79 22.28 -15.92
N LEU A 47 9.88 21.84 -15.05
CA LEU A 47 8.46 22.12 -15.20
C LEU A 47 8.22 23.60 -14.86
N ARG A 48 7.76 24.34 -15.87
CA ARG A 48 7.54 25.79 -15.80
C ARG A 48 6.06 26.10 -15.88
N GLY A 49 5.63 27.08 -15.10
CA GLY A 49 4.27 27.60 -15.15
C GLY A 49 3.90 28.47 -13.96
N HIS A 50 4.48 28.20 -12.79
CA HIS A 50 4.29 29.07 -11.63
C HIS A 50 4.90 30.46 -11.84
N GLY A 51 4.16 31.48 -11.38
CA GLY A 51 4.58 32.88 -11.49
C GLY A 51 5.50 33.35 -10.36
N GLU A 52 5.49 32.62 -9.24
CA GLU A 52 6.24 32.92 -8.01
C GLU A 52 6.77 31.63 -7.38
N CYS A 53 7.51 31.76 -6.28
CA CYS A 53 8.13 30.66 -5.55
C CYS A 53 7.18 29.47 -5.33
N VAL A 54 7.63 28.29 -5.77
CA VAL A 54 7.04 27.01 -5.40
C VAL A 54 7.40 26.75 -3.94
N ARG A 55 6.41 26.58 -3.07
CA ARG A 55 6.59 26.42 -1.62
C ARG A 55 6.57 24.96 -1.17
N SER A 56 5.86 24.11 -1.90
CA SER A 56 5.70 22.70 -1.56
C SER A 56 5.37 21.91 -2.82
N VAL A 57 5.91 20.70 -2.88
CA VAL A 57 5.60 19.69 -3.90
C VAL A 57 5.19 18.39 -3.20
N SER A 58 4.28 17.64 -3.82
CA SER A 58 3.86 16.32 -3.36
C SER A 58 3.67 15.39 -4.55
N TYR A 59 4.14 14.16 -4.43
CA TYR A 59 3.75 13.10 -5.37
C TYR A 59 2.37 12.55 -5.01
N SER A 60 1.61 12.18 -6.05
CA SER A 60 0.51 11.25 -5.92
C SER A 60 1.05 9.90 -5.41
N PRO A 61 0.34 9.18 -4.53
CA PRO A 61 0.71 7.82 -4.11
C PRO A 61 0.91 6.85 -5.27
N LEU A 62 0.29 7.11 -6.42
CA LEU A 62 0.44 6.32 -7.65
C LEU A 62 1.71 6.67 -8.44
N GLY A 63 2.41 7.75 -8.09
CA GLY A 63 3.66 8.20 -8.72
C GLY A 63 3.49 8.85 -10.10
N ASN A 64 2.26 9.02 -10.59
CA ASN A 64 1.97 9.52 -11.93
C ASN A 64 1.70 11.04 -12.01
N ILE A 65 1.36 11.67 -10.87
CA ILE A 65 1.05 13.10 -10.79
C ILE A 65 1.90 13.76 -9.71
N ILE A 66 2.42 14.95 -10.01
CA ILE A 66 3.00 15.87 -9.03
C ILE A 66 1.99 16.98 -8.78
N ALA A 67 1.74 17.32 -7.52
CA ALA A 67 1.04 18.52 -7.12
C ALA A 67 2.06 19.54 -6.60
N SER A 68 1.86 20.81 -6.93
CA SER A 68 2.71 21.90 -6.45
C SER A 68 1.88 23.06 -5.93
N ALA A 69 2.32 23.62 -4.80
CA ALA A 69 1.77 24.82 -4.18
C ALA A 69 2.75 25.99 -4.32
N SER A 70 2.22 27.17 -4.64
CA SER A 70 3.04 28.36 -4.87
C SER A 70 2.48 29.63 -4.22
N SER A 71 3.39 30.58 -4.05
CA SER A 71 3.08 31.96 -3.66
C SER A 71 2.34 32.74 -4.76
N ASP A 72 2.23 32.19 -5.96
CA ASP A 72 1.43 32.76 -7.05
C ASP A 72 -0.08 32.53 -6.89
N LYS A 73 -0.49 31.98 -5.74
CA LYS A 73 -1.87 31.66 -5.39
C LYS A 73 -2.49 30.57 -6.26
N THR A 74 -1.65 29.68 -6.83
CA THR A 74 -2.10 28.52 -7.59
C THR A 74 -1.60 27.20 -7.02
N LEU A 75 -2.44 26.17 -7.14
CA LEU A 75 -2.00 24.78 -7.14
C LEU A 75 -1.95 24.29 -8.59
N ARG A 76 -0.89 23.55 -8.94
CA ARG A 76 -0.76 22.93 -10.27
C ARG A 76 -0.55 21.44 -10.13
N LEU A 77 -1.11 20.72 -11.09
CA LEU A 77 -0.94 19.28 -11.24
C LEU A 77 -0.13 19.04 -12.50
N TRP A 78 0.86 18.16 -12.41
CA TRP A 78 1.79 17.86 -13.50
C TRP A 78 1.82 16.37 -13.72
N ASP A 79 1.76 15.95 -14.98
CA ASP A 79 1.92 14.56 -15.34
C ASP A 79 3.41 14.22 -15.38
N VAL A 80 3.77 13.18 -14.63
CA VAL A 80 5.17 12.77 -14.42
C VAL A 80 5.81 12.23 -15.70
N ASN A 81 5.03 11.64 -16.62
CA ASN A 81 5.56 10.99 -17.82
C ASN A 81 5.71 11.98 -18.98
N THR A 82 4.73 12.85 -19.14
CA THR A 82 4.69 13.83 -20.24
C THR A 82 5.35 15.15 -19.88
N HIS A 83 5.61 15.39 -18.58
CA HIS A 83 6.16 16.64 -18.05
C HIS A 83 5.27 17.86 -18.35
N GLN A 84 3.98 17.62 -18.64
CA GLN A 84 3.01 18.68 -18.94
C GLN A 84 2.13 18.97 -17.74
N GLN A 85 1.70 20.21 -17.63
CA GLN A 85 0.66 20.57 -16.68
C GLN A 85 -0.65 19.89 -17.10
N LEU A 86 -1.24 19.17 -16.17
CA LEU A 86 -2.57 18.63 -16.33
C LEU A 86 -3.55 19.79 -16.20
N GLY A 87 -4.31 20.10 -17.26
CA GLY A 87 -5.42 21.07 -17.30
C GLY A 87 -5.11 22.46 -16.71
N ASN A 88 -6.14 23.20 -16.30
CA ASN A 88 -5.95 24.55 -15.75
C ASN A 88 -5.45 24.53 -14.29
N PRO A 89 -4.64 25.53 -13.86
CA PRO A 89 -4.25 25.70 -12.46
C PRO A 89 -5.47 25.92 -11.57
N ILE A 90 -5.45 25.32 -10.38
CA ILE A 90 -6.44 25.61 -9.33
C ILE A 90 -6.04 26.95 -8.72
N LYS A 91 -6.92 27.96 -8.83
CA LYS A 91 -6.66 29.32 -8.33
C LYS A 91 -7.32 29.50 -6.98
N GLY A 92 -6.55 30.02 -6.02
CA GLY A 92 -7.04 30.48 -4.73
C GLY A 92 -6.87 31.99 -4.58
N ASN A 93 -7.40 32.54 -3.49
CA ASN A 93 -7.27 33.98 -3.19
C ASN A 93 -5.97 34.32 -2.42
N ASN A 94 -5.29 33.30 -1.89
CA ASN A 94 -4.16 33.41 -0.96
C ASN A 94 -2.99 32.51 -1.37
N TYR A 95 -1.85 32.70 -0.72
CA TYR A 95 -0.67 31.86 -0.97
C TYR A 95 -0.91 30.43 -0.49
N PHE A 96 -0.50 29.46 -1.31
CA PHE A 96 -0.45 28.07 -0.90
C PHE A 96 0.95 27.75 -0.35
N TRP A 97 1.01 27.40 0.93
CA TRP A 97 2.26 27.10 1.62
C TRP A 97 2.64 25.63 1.56
N SER A 98 1.64 24.75 1.52
CA SER A 98 1.82 23.29 1.56
C SER A 98 0.75 22.60 0.72
N VAL A 99 1.12 21.50 0.08
CA VAL A 99 0.19 20.60 -0.62
C VAL A 99 0.49 19.16 -0.24
N ALA A 100 -0.55 18.33 -0.11
CA ALA A 100 -0.41 16.90 0.15
C ALA A 100 -1.49 16.14 -0.61
N PHE A 101 -1.16 14.96 -1.14
CA PHE A 101 -2.15 14.04 -1.68
C PHE A 101 -2.79 13.18 -0.60
N SER A 102 -4.08 12.85 -0.79
CA SER A 102 -4.72 11.77 -0.04
C SER A 102 -4.13 10.41 -0.47
N PRO A 103 -4.13 9.39 0.42
CA PRO A 103 -3.60 8.06 0.10
C PRO A 103 -4.28 7.36 -1.08
N ASP A 104 -5.54 7.71 -1.37
CA ASP A 104 -6.31 7.19 -2.50
C ASP A 104 -6.12 7.99 -3.80
N ALA A 105 -5.27 9.02 -3.79
CA ALA A 105 -4.98 9.94 -4.88
C ALA A 105 -6.17 10.76 -5.43
N LYS A 106 -7.35 10.71 -4.78
CA LYS A 106 -8.55 11.42 -5.25
C LYS A 106 -8.59 12.88 -4.83
N LEU A 107 -7.97 13.19 -3.68
CA LEU A 107 -7.95 14.52 -3.11
C LEU A 107 -6.53 15.04 -3.00
N ILE A 108 -6.40 16.36 -3.09
CA ILE A 108 -5.26 17.07 -2.52
C ILE A 108 -5.77 18.01 -1.44
N ALA A 109 -4.98 18.16 -0.39
CA ALA A 109 -5.17 19.20 0.60
C ALA A 109 -4.17 20.32 0.36
N SER A 110 -4.54 21.54 0.73
CA SER A 110 -3.65 22.70 0.69
C SER A 110 -3.72 23.52 1.97
N GLY A 111 -2.57 23.90 2.51
CA GLY A 111 -2.46 24.90 3.58
C GLY A 111 -2.36 26.31 2.98
N CYS A 112 -3.34 27.15 3.29
CA CYS A 112 -3.45 28.52 2.76
C CYS A 112 -3.12 29.56 3.84
N GLY A 113 -2.60 30.71 3.42
CA GLY A 113 -2.50 31.90 4.28
C GLY A 113 -1.70 33.02 3.65
N GLY A 114 -2.03 34.27 3.96
CA GLY A 114 -1.41 35.46 3.34
C GLY A 114 -1.96 36.77 3.90
N SER A 115 -1.17 37.83 3.84
CA SER A 115 -1.41 39.07 4.60
C SER A 115 -2.61 39.88 4.09
N LEU A 116 -3.58 40.10 5.00
CA LEU A 116 -4.50 41.25 5.17
C LEU A 116 -5.97 40.86 5.40
N GLU A 117 -6.39 39.62 5.14
CA GLU A 117 -7.77 39.19 5.37
C GLU A 117 -7.90 38.14 6.50
N PRO A 118 -8.75 38.35 7.52
CA PRO A 118 -8.84 37.49 8.69
C PRO A 118 -9.36 36.07 8.41
N ASP A 119 -9.98 35.82 7.26
CA ASP A 119 -10.51 34.51 6.83
C ASP A 119 -9.57 33.72 5.90
N CYS A 120 -8.32 34.17 5.69
CA CYS A 120 -7.41 33.59 4.69
C CYS A 120 -6.66 32.32 5.14
N ASN A 121 -6.64 32.05 6.46
CA ASN A 121 -5.81 31.04 7.09
C ASN A 121 -6.56 29.72 7.23
N THR A 122 -6.76 29.04 6.11
CA THR A 122 -7.59 27.83 6.02
C THR A 122 -6.83 26.66 5.44
N ILE A 123 -7.40 25.47 5.64
CA ILE A 123 -7.01 24.27 4.90
C ILE A 123 -8.15 23.96 3.93
N GLN A 124 -7.83 23.59 2.70
CA GLN A 124 -8.82 23.32 1.67
C GLN A 124 -8.56 21.96 1.02
N LEU A 125 -9.62 21.18 0.82
CA LEU A 125 -9.58 19.95 0.03
C LEU A 125 -10.02 20.24 -1.41
N TRP A 126 -9.34 19.61 -2.36
CA TRP A 126 -9.59 19.75 -3.78
C TRP A 126 -9.70 18.37 -4.42
N ASP A 127 -10.68 18.21 -5.29
CA ASP A 127 -10.85 17.02 -6.12
C ASP A 127 -9.80 17.05 -7.25
N VAL A 128 -8.99 16.00 -7.37
CA VAL A 128 -7.88 15.93 -8.31
C VAL A 128 -8.35 15.86 -9.76
N GLU A 129 -9.46 15.16 -10.02
CA GLU A 129 -10.00 14.98 -11.36
C GLU A 129 -10.74 16.25 -11.81
N LYS A 130 -11.64 16.75 -10.96
CA LYS A 130 -12.48 17.93 -11.26
C LYS A 130 -11.74 19.25 -11.13
N ARG A 131 -10.68 19.29 -10.31
CA ARG A 131 -9.91 20.50 -9.95
C ARG A 131 -10.76 21.59 -9.32
N THR A 132 -11.71 21.18 -8.50
CA THR A 132 -12.61 22.06 -7.75
C THR A 132 -12.47 21.78 -6.26
N ALA A 133 -12.89 22.74 -5.43
CA ALA A 133 -13.01 22.50 -4.00
C ALA A 133 -13.92 21.29 -3.75
N ALA A 134 -13.45 20.34 -2.94
CA ALA A 134 -14.18 19.13 -2.58
C ALA A 134 -14.97 19.29 -1.26
N SER A 135 -14.67 20.33 -0.49
CA SER A 135 -15.30 20.65 0.78
C SER A 135 -15.32 22.16 1.00
N GLU A 136 -15.98 22.62 2.06
CA GLU A 136 -15.76 23.96 2.58
C GLU A 136 -14.34 24.08 3.18
N PRO A 137 -13.77 25.30 3.27
CA PRO A 137 -12.48 25.52 3.90
C PRO A 137 -12.50 25.20 5.40
N PHE A 138 -11.53 24.44 5.88
CA PHE A 138 -11.39 24.12 7.29
C PHE A 138 -10.83 25.34 8.02
N LYS A 139 -11.66 25.94 8.89
CA LYS A 139 -11.33 27.12 9.68
C LYS A 139 -10.91 26.73 11.09
N GLY A 140 -9.84 27.35 11.60
CA GLY A 140 -9.44 27.19 13.00
C GLY A 140 -8.03 27.67 13.32
N HIS A 141 -7.09 27.63 12.36
CA HIS A 141 -5.81 28.29 12.55
C HIS A 141 -5.96 29.81 12.46
N THR A 142 -5.20 30.53 13.28
CA THR A 142 -5.23 32.01 13.29
C THR A 142 -4.18 32.64 12.38
N GLN A 143 -3.21 31.85 11.94
CA GLN A 143 -2.19 32.21 10.97
C GLN A 143 -1.99 31.10 9.93
N ALA A 144 -1.14 31.35 8.93
CA ALA A 144 -0.93 30.46 7.80
C ALA A 144 -0.54 29.03 8.21
N ALA A 145 -1.25 28.04 7.65
CA ALA A 145 -0.90 26.63 7.77
C ALA A 145 0.32 26.32 6.88
N LYS A 146 1.50 26.17 7.49
CA LYS A 146 2.79 26.05 6.78
C LYS A 146 3.10 24.63 6.30
N SER A 147 2.49 23.62 6.91
CA SER A 147 2.70 22.22 6.58
C SER A 147 1.42 21.45 6.86
N ILE A 148 1.06 20.54 5.96
CA ILE A 148 -0.12 19.67 6.06
C ILE A 148 0.21 18.26 5.59
N GLN A 149 -0.45 17.25 6.16
CA GLN A 149 -0.30 15.86 5.73
C GLN A 149 -1.57 15.05 6.02
N PHE A 150 -1.93 14.14 5.13
CA PHE A 150 -3.00 13.16 5.38
C PHE A 150 -2.51 12.05 6.32
N SER A 151 -3.43 11.49 7.09
CA SER A 151 -3.21 10.21 7.75
C SER A 151 -3.10 9.08 6.73
N PRO A 152 -2.37 7.99 7.05
CA PRO A 152 -2.22 6.83 6.16
C PRO A 152 -3.55 6.19 5.74
N ASP A 153 -4.57 6.27 6.60
CA ASP A 153 -5.93 5.77 6.31
C ASP A 153 -6.79 6.77 5.52
N GLY A 154 -6.30 7.99 5.27
CA GLY A 154 -7.00 9.05 4.55
C GLY A 154 -8.17 9.69 5.31
N SER A 155 -8.41 9.33 6.57
CA SER A 155 -9.55 9.82 7.35
C SER A 155 -9.30 11.14 8.07
N ARG A 156 -8.02 11.49 8.28
CA ARG A 156 -7.61 12.70 9.01
C ARG A 156 -6.58 13.50 8.23
N LEU A 157 -6.48 14.77 8.60
CA LEU A 157 -5.41 15.66 8.16
C LEU A 157 -4.72 16.27 9.38
N VAL A 158 -3.41 16.45 9.33
CA VAL A 158 -2.63 17.16 10.36
C VAL A 158 -2.04 18.41 9.76
N SER A 159 -2.02 19.49 10.52
CA SER A 159 -1.44 20.76 10.10
C SER A 159 -0.58 21.40 11.18
N GLY A 160 0.53 22.00 10.76
CA GLY A 160 1.35 22.90 11.56
C GLY A 160 1.24 24.33 11.04
N SER A 161 1.13 25.30 11.94
CA SER A 161 0.85 26.69 11.59
C SER A 161 1.80 27.69 12.25
N SER A 162 1.84 28.89 11.66
CA SER A 162 2.50 30.05 12.25
C SER A 162 1.81 30.60 13.51
N ASP A 163 0.66 30.05 13.89
CA ASP A 163 0.05 30.32 15.19
C ASP A 163 0.64 29.48 16.34
N ASN A 164 1.77 28.81 16.09
CA ASN A 164 2.51 27.96 17.01
C ASN A 164 1.80 26.67 17.41
N THR A 165 0.71 26.31 16.72
CA THR A 165 -0.09 25.13 17.05
C THR A 165 -0.03 24.05 15.98
N VAL A 166 -0.25 22.82 16.41
CA VAL A 166 -0.58 21.68 15.53
C VAL A 166 -2.05 21.32 15.70
N ARG A 167 -2.75 20.99 14.62
CA ARG A 167 -4.16 20.56 14.64
C ARG A 167 -4.35 19.28 13.84
N VAL A 168 -5.30 18.46 14.27
CA VAL A 168 -5.78 17.29 13.52
C VAL A 168 -7.24 17.51 13.16
N TRP A 169 -7.55 17.29 11.90
CA TRP A 169 -8.85 17.54 11.28
C TRP A 169 -9.48 16.23 10.86
N ASP A 170 -10.78 16.15 11.02
CA ASP A 170 -11.60 15.12 10.39
C ASP A 170 -11.92 15.57 8.97
N ILE A 171 -11.60 14.73 7.99
CA ILE A 171 -11.76 15.05 6.58
C ILE A 171 -13.23 15.08 6.16
N GLU A 172 -14.06 14.19 6.72
CA GLU A 172 -15.49 14.08 6.38
C GLU A 172 -16.27 15.28 6.93
N ARG A 173 -15.95 15.70 8.16
CA ARG A 173 -16.65 16.78 8.86
C ARG A 173 -16.04 18.16 8.63
N GLY A 174 -14.78 18.22 8.19
CA GLY A 174 -14.04 19.47 8.04
C GLY A 174 -13.81 20.24 9.34
N THR A 175 -13.79 19.53 10.48
CA THR A 175 -13.66 20.13 11.81
C THR A 175 -12.42 19.61 12.53
N THR A 176 -11.86 20.41 13.46
CA THR A 176 -10.75 19.96 14.30
C THR A 176 -11.23 18.89 15.29
N ILE A 177 -10.62 17.70 15.26
CA ILE A 177 -10.90 16.61 16.22
C ILE A 177 -9.89 16.55 17.36
N VAL A 178 -8.63 16.91 17.11
CA VAL A 178 -7.54 16.90 18.10
C VAL A 178 -6.78 18.22 17.96
N GLY A 179 -6.56 18.90 19.09
CA GLY A 179 -5.88 20.19 19.18
C GLY A 179 -6.81 21.38 19.46
N PRO A 180 -6.28 22.62 19.44
CA PRO A 180 -4.88 22.96 19.11
C PRO A 180 -3.90 22.32 20.11
N LEU A 181 -2.87 21.65 19.58
CA LEU A 181 -1.77 21.11 20.37
C LEU A 181 -0.82 22.27 20.68
N MET A 182 -0.85 22.71 21.93
CA MET A 182 -0.06 23.85 22.43
C MET A 182 1.26 23.34 22.99
N GLY A 183 2.33 24.08 22.76
CA GLY A 183 3.63 23.80 23.37
C GLY A 183 4.79 24.48 22.66
N HIS A 184 4.75 24.57 21.33
CA HIS A 184 5.71 25.38 20.59
C HIS A 184 5.56 26.87 20.92
N THR A 185 6.67 27.58 21.01
CA THR A 185 6.69 29.03 21.33
C THR A 185 6.86 29.91 20.10
N ASP A 186 7.05 29.30 18.94
CA ASP A 186 7.19 29.96 17.64
C ASP A 186 6.60 29.07 16.52
N SER A 187 6.58 29.59 15.29
CA SER A 187 5.91 29.03 14.11
C SER A 187 6.29 27.57 13.87
N VAL A 188 5.28 26.71 13.73
CA VAL A 188 5.48 25.32 13.34
C VAL A 188 5.65 25.25 11.83
N ARG A 189 6.87 24.97 11.38
CA ARG A 189 7.24 25.06 9.97
C ARG A 189 6.97 23.77 9.20
N SER A 190 7.07 22.63 9.88
CA SER A 190 6.93 21.29 9.30
C SER A 190 6.30 20.34 10.30
N ILE A 191 5.40 19.50 9.81
CA ILE A 191 4.86 18.36 10.53
C ILE A 191 5.08 17.09 9.71
N ALA A 192 5.12 15.94 10.39
CA ALA A 192 5.00 14.64 9.75
C ALA A 192 4.20 13.68 10.64
N LEU A 193 3.48 12.74 10.03
CA LEU A 193 2.80 11.63 10.70
C LEU A 193 3.65 10.37 10.66
N SER A 194 3.60 9.58 11.73
CA SER A 194 4.19 8.25 11.75
C SER A 194 3.49 7.34 10.72
N PRO A 195 4.16 6.28 10.23
CA PRO A 195 3.60 5.39 9.20
C PRO A 195 2.30 4.68 9.62
N ASP A 196 2.09 4.48 10.92
CA ASP A 196 0.85 3.92 11.50
C ASP A 196 -0.20 5.00 11.83
N GLY A 197 0.13 6.28 11.63
CA GLY A 197 -0.72 7.43 11.93
C GLY A 197 -0.94 7.71 13.41
N SER A 198 -0.25 7.02 14.32
CA SER A 198 -0.45 7.14 15.77
C SER A 198 0.26 8.33 16.40
N GLN A 199 1.35 8.80 15.79
CA GLN A 199 2.19 9.88 16.29
C GLN A 199 2.35 11.00 15.26
N ILE A 200 2.49 12.22 15.75
CA ILE A 200 2.84 13.41 14.96
C ILE A 200 4.18 13.91 15.44
N VAL A 201 5.08 14.26 14.53
CA VAL A 201 6.27 15.03 14.83
C VAL A 201 6.14 16.43 14.25
N SER A 202 6.58 17.45 14.97
CA SER A 202 6.58 18.84 14.53
C SER A 202 7.93 19.50 14.76
N GLY A 203 8.41 20.25 13.77
CA GLY A 203 9.60 21.11 13.87
C GLY A 203 9.22 22.58 13.81
N SER A 204 9.81 23.39 14.69
CA SER A 204 9.45 24.80 14.86
C SER A 204 10.66 25.75 14.79
N LEU A 205 10.36 27.02 14.53
CA LEU A 205 11.31 28.12 14.67
C LEU A 205 11.77 28.33 16.12
N ASP A 206 11.09 27.75 17.11
CA ASP A 206 11.55 27.74 18.51
C ASP A 206 12.76 26.83 18.77
N SER A 207 13.32 26.25 17.71
CA SER A 207 14.50 25.37 17.73
C SER A 207 14.25 23.99 18.32
N THR A 208 12.99 23.64 18.61
CA THR A 208 12.62 22.32 19.14
C THR A 208 11.90 21.46 18.11
N ILE A 209 12.02 20.14 18.30
CA ILE A 209 11.17 19.15 17.66
C ILE A 209 10.30 18.52 18.74
N ARG A 210 9.01 18.32 18.47
CA ARG A 210 8.08 17.72 19.43
C ARG A 210 7.37 16.53 18.83
N LEU A 211 7.23 15.48 19.63
CA LEU A 211 6.46 14.29 19.31
C LEU A 211 5.13 14.35 20.05
N TRP A 212 4.04 14.00 19.38
CA TRP A 212 2.68 14.08 19.91
C TRP A 212 1.93 12.80 19.63
N ASP A 213 1.05 12.42 20.55
CA ASP A 213 0.06 11.38 20.30
C ASP A 213 -1.11 11.96 19.49
N ALA A 214 -1.37 11.38 18.32
CA ALA A 214 -2.39 11.85 17.38
C ALA A 214 -3.84 11.65 17.89
N ARG A 215 -4.05 10.95 19.01
CA ARG A 215 -5.35 10.67 19.63
C ARG A 215 -5.54 11.43 20.94
N THR A 216 -4.52 11.49 21.80
CA THR A 216 -4.67 11.93 23.21
C THR A 216 -4.34 13.40 23.46
N ARG A 217 -3.93 14.15 22.42
CA ARG A 217 -3.49 15.57 22.52
C ARG A 217 -2.25 15.81 23.37
N MET A 218 -1.56 14.75 23.81
CA MET A 218 -0.41 14.87 24.69
C MET A 218 0.89 14.82 23.90
N MET A 219 1.87 15.61 24.35
CA MET A 219 3.25 15.48 23.93
C MET A 219 3.82 14.16 24.48
N ILE A 220 4.55 13.43 23.65
CA ILE A 220 5.23 12.18 24.01
C ILE A 220 6.67 12.54 24.39
N GLY A 221 7.04 12.30 25.65
CA GLY A 221 8.38 12.58 26.15
C GLY A 221 8.70 14.08 26.22
N ASN A 222 10.00 14.40 26.26
CA ASN A 222 10.50 15.77 26.23
C ASN A 222 10.68 16.25 24.78
N PRO A 223 10.63 17.58 24.52
CA PRO A 223 11.05 18.12 23.23
C PRO A 223 12.47 17.66 22.89
N TYR A 224 12.72 17.37 21.61
CA TYR A 224 14.06 17.04 21.15
C TYR A 224 14.82 18.35 20.94
N GLU A 225 15.82 18.54 21.79
CA GLU A 225 16.70 19.70 21.79
C GLU A 225 18.06 19.30 21.18
N GLY A 226 18.57 20.11 20.26
CA GLY A 226 19.89 19.89 19.65
C GLY A 226 20.18 20.82 18.48
N HIS A 227 19.16 21.25 17.73
CA HIS A 227 19.31 22.39 16.83
C HIS A 227 19.46 23.68 17.67
N PRO A 228 20.53 24.48 17.48
CA PRO A 228 20.73 25.73 18.22
C PRO A 228 19.92 26.90 17.65
N VAL A 229 19.25 26.70 16.50
CA VAL A 229 18.42 27.69 15.80
C VAL A 229 17.20 26.96 15.19
N HIS A 230 16.43 27.64 14.36
CA HIS A 230 15.19 27.17 13.75
C HIS A 230 15.28 25.79 13.09
N VAL A 231 14.24 24.98 13.33
CA VAL A 231 13.98 23.73 12.61
C VAL A 231 12.99 24.01 11.48
N TYR A 232 13.41 23.74 10.24
CA TYR A 232 12.60 24.02 9.06
C TYR A 232 11.81 22.81 8.57
N SER A 233 12.34 21.60 8.73
CA SER A 233 11.73 20.39 8.21
C SER A 233 11.95 19.19 9.12
N VAL A 234 10.94 18.33 9.23
CA VAL A 234 10.98 17.05 9.92
C VAL A 234 10.32 15.96 9.07
N ALA A 235 10.81 14.72 9.16
CA ALA A 235 10.20 13.57 8.51
C ALA A 235 10.40 12.29 9.35
N PHE A 236 9.40 11.41 9.34
CA PHE A 236 9.53 10.06 9.91
C PHE A 236 10.22 9.11 8.93
N SER A 237 10.98 8.16 9.47
CA SER A 237 11.41 7.00 8.70
C SER A 237 10.21 6.11 8.34
N PRO A 238 10.29 5.29 7.27
CA PRO A 238 9.17 4.45 6.82
C PRO A 238 8.68 3.42 7.85
N HIS A 239 9.49 3.12 8.88
CA HIS A 239 9.13 2.25 10.00
C HIS A 239 8.77 2.99 11.28
N GLY A 240 8.88 4.33 11.31
CA GLY A 240 8.55 5.16 12.47
C GLY A 240 9.58 5.12 13.61
N THR A 241 10.67 4.37 13.46
CA THR A 241 11.73 4.24 14.48
C THR A 241 12.57 5.51 14.62
N TYR A 242 12.70 6.28 13.55
CA TYR A 242 13.54 7.47 13.52
C TYR A 242 12.77 8.68 12.99
N VAL A 243 13.18 9.85 13.45
CA VAL A 243 12.86 11.14 12.84
C VAL A 243 14.14 11.73 12.29
N VAL A 244 14.05 12.33 11.11
CA VAL A 244 15.10 13.22 10.58
C VAL A 244 14.62 14.65 10.63
N SER A 245 15.52 15.59 10.90
CA SER A 245 15.24 17.02 10.89
C SER A 245 16.31 17.81 10.13
N GLY A 246 15.89 18.92 9.53
CA GLY A 246 16.76 19.90 8.88
C GLY A 246 16.54 21.29 9.48
N GLY A 247 17.63 22.00 9.75
CA GLY A 247 17.61 23.30 10.43
C GLY A 247 18.39 24.41 9.75
N LYS A 248 18.26 25.61 10.32
CA LYS A 248 19.05 26.81 9.95
C LYS A 248 20.52 26.71 10.38
N ASP A 249 20.86 25.74 11.22
CA ASP A 249 22.23 25.46 11.67
C ASP A 249 23.07 24.67 10.65
N ASP A 250 22.54 24.50 9.44
CA ASP A 250 23.09 23.74 8.32
C ASP A 250 23.19 22.23 8.57
N THR A 251 22.51 21.71 9.61
CA THR A 251 22.59 20.30 9.97
C THR A 251 21.33 19.52 9.59
N VAL A 252 21.57 18.24 9.27
CA VAL A 252 20.57 17.18 9.20
C VAL A 252 20.77 16.28 10.42
N ARG A 253 19.75 16.12 11.27
CA ARG A 253 19.86 15.37 12.52
C ARG A 253 18.89 14.20 12.57
N PHE A 254 19.32 13.10 13.20
CA PHE A 254 18.58 11.87 13.38
C PHE A 254 18.24 11.65 14.84
N TRP A 255 16.99 11.32 15.09
CA TRP A 255 16.43 11.17 16.43
C TRP A 255 15.78 9.81 16.55
N ASP A 256 16.09 9.09 17.63
CA ASP A 256 15.40 7.85 17.98
C ASP A 256 14.06 8.20 18.63
N THR A 257 12.95 7.69 18.09
CA THR A 257 11.60 8.04 18.56
C THR A 257 11.24 7.38 19.87
N ARG A 258 11.90 6.28 20.25
CA ARG A 258 11.67 5.56 21.51
C ARG A 258 12.47 6.18 22.65
N MET A 259 13.72 6.56 22.38
CA MET A 259 14.62 7.14 23.37
C MET A 259 14.49 8.66 23.49
N GLY A 260 13.97 9.32 22.46
CA GLY A 260 13.79 10.77 22.41
C GLY A 260 15.11 11.54 22.43
N ARG A 261 16.16 11.00 21.78
CA ARG A 261 17.50 11.62 21.75
C ARG A 261 18.12 11.58 20.35
N GLU A 262 19.05 12.49 20.11
CA GLU A 262 19.87 12.49 18.90
C GLU A 262 20.74 11.23 18.84
N VAL A 263 20.71 10.55 17.70
CA VAL A 263 21.58 9.39 17.40
C VAL A 263 22.76 9.82 16.54
N GLN A 264 22.51 10.70 15.58
CA GLN A 264 23.52 11.14 14.62
C GLN A 264 23.17 12.50 14.03
N SER A 265 24.17 13.28 13.66
CA SER A 265 24.01 14.51 12.88
C SER A 265 25.05 14.62 11.77
N PHE A 266 24.64 15.28 10.69
CA PHE A 266 25.45 15.54 9.52
C PHE A 266 25.42 17.02 9.20
N LYS A 267 26.59 17.61 8.98
CA LYS A 267 26.74 18.91 8.33
C LYS A 267 27.21 18.67 6.91
N GLU A 268 26.27 18.59 5.97
CA GLU A 268 26.56 18.26 4.58
C GLU A 268 27.14 19.47 3.82
N HIS A 269 26.61 20.66 4.13
CA HIS A 269 26.96 21.93 3.49
C HIS A 269 26.88 23.11 4.47
N THR A 270 27.25 24.31 4.02
CA THR A 270 27.25 25.56 4.80
C THR A 270 26.05 26.44 4.45
N ASN A 271 24.85 25.87 4.46
CA ASN A 271 23.61 26.60 4.21
C ASN A 271 22.43 25.90 4.92
N ALA A 272 21.39 26.66 5.22
CA ALA A 272 20.19 26.17 5.88
C ALA A 272 19.54 25.01 5.10
N VAL A 273 19.16 23.96 5.83
CA VAL A 273 18.41 22.81 5.30
C VAL A 273 16.92 23.15 5.37
N LEU A 274 16.27 23.28 4.22
CA LEU A 274 14.88 23.75 4.12
C LEU A 274 13.85 22.62 4.05
N SER A 275 14.24 21.46 3.52
CA SER A 275 13.39 20.26 3.43
C SER A 275 14.23 19.02 3.69
N VAL A 276 13.67 18.05 4.43
CA VAL A 276 14.21 16.70 4.55
C VAL A 276 13.15 15.67 4.20
N ALA A 277 13.54 14.57 3.57
CA ALA A 277 12.65 13.46 3.26
C ALA A 277 13.40 12.13 3.32
N PHE A 278 12.78 11.12 3.93
CA PHE A 278 13.26 9.74 3.81
C PHE A 278 12.88 9.16 2.46
N SER A 279 13.75 8.31 1.90
CA SER A 279 13.35 7.42 0.83
C SER A 279 12.35 6.37 1.35
N PRO A 280 11.47 5.83 0.48
CA PRO A 280 10.52 4.80 0.89
C PRO A 280 11.16 3.53 1.48
N CYS A 281 12.40 3.23 1.11
CA CYS A 281 13.17 2.10 1.68
C CYS A 281 13.87 2.43 3.01
N GLY A 282 13.90 3.70 3.43
CA GLY A 282 14.50 4.13 4.69
C GLY A 282 16.03 4.16 4.72
N GLN A 283 16.69 3.84 3.59
CA GLN A 283 18.16 3.82 3.48
C GLN A 283 18.75 5.18 3.08
N TYR A 284 17.94 6.07 2.52
CA TYR A 284 18.41 7.37 2.05
C TYR A 284 17.60 8.51 2.67
N VAL A 285 18.26 9.65 2.87
CA VAL A 285 17.61 10.93 3.13
C VAL A 285 18.01 11.92 2.05
N ALA A 286 17.01 12.63 1.54
CA ALA A 286 17.17 13.80 0.71
C ALA A 286 17.07 15.05 1.58
N SER A 287 18.03 15.96 1.40
CA SER A 287 18.10 17.25 2.08
C SER A 287 18.16 18.34 1.03
N SER A 288 17.29 19.35 1.13
CA SER A 288 17.28 20.49 0.22
C SER A 288 17.79 21.75 0.92
N PHE A 289 18.54 22.58 0.19
CA PHE A 289 19.33 23.65 0.77
C PHE A 289 18.95 25.04 0.23
N TYR A 290 19.30 26.06 1.02
CA TYR A 290 19.11 27.46 0.66
C TYR A 290 19.88 27.88 -0.61
N ASP A 291 20.98 27.22 -0.95
CA ASP A 291 21.80 27.53 -2.14
C ASP A 291 21.33 26.88 -3.45
N GLY A 292 20.17 26.21 -3.43
CA GLY A 292 19.61 25.58 -4.63
C GLY A 292 20.04 24.12 -4.83
N ARG A 293 20.78 23.53 -3.89
CA ARG A 293 21.23 22.13 -3.96
C ARG A 293 20.28 21.17 -3.29
N ILE A 294 20.37 19.91 -3.73
CA ILE A 294 19.74 18.77 -3.06
C ILE A 294 20.83 17.72 -2.86
N VAL A 295 20.94 17.18 -1.65
CA VAL A 295 21.86 16.10 -1.31
C VAL A 295 21.08 14.87 -0.95
N ILE A 296 21.50 13.73 -1.50
CA ILE A 296 21.02 12.41 -1.11
C ILE A 296 22.14 11.70 -0.37
N ARG A 297 21.89 11.39 0.90
CA ARG A 297 22.82 10.67 1.76
C ARG A 297 22.27 9.28 2.06
N ASN A 298 23.15 8.29 1.95
CA ASN A 298 22.92 6.95 2.49
C ASN A 298 23.14 7.02 4.00
N ILE A 299 22.20 6.47 4.77
CA ILE A 299 22.28 6.43 6.23
C ILE A 299 22.63 4.99 6.62
N PRO A 300 23.75 4.77 7.32
CA PRO A 300 24.05 3.50 7.94
C PRO A 300 23.16 3.35 9.18
N CYS A 301 21.87 3.12 8.98
CA CYS A 301 21.03 2.63 10.06
C CYS A 301 21.29 1.14 10.19
N ASP A 302 21.67 0.69 11.39
CA ASP A 302 21.58 -0.71 11.82
C ASP A 302 20.10 -1.13 11.83
N TYR A 303 19.52 -1.26 10.64
CA TYR A 303 18.48 -2.25 10.44
C TYR A 303 19.18 -3.59 10.61
N PRO A 304 18.67 -4.54 11.42
CA PRO A 304 19.15 -5.92 11.30
C PRO A 304 18.98 -6.29 9.83
N GLU A 305 20.10 -6.37 9.12
CA GLU A 305 20.12 -6.82 7.75
C GLU A 305 19.46 -8.20 7.75
N PRO A 306 18.41 -8.45 6.94
CA PRO A 306 18.32 -9.76 6.36
C PRO A 306 19.64 -9.92 5.61
N ALA A 307 20.45 -10.89 6.02
CA ALA A 307 21.71 -11.19 5.36
C ALA A 307 21.44 -11.45 3.87
N ASP A 308 21.62 -10.41 3.05
CA ASP A 308 22.02 -10.41 1.65
C ASP A 308 21.81 -9.01 1.05
N ASN A 309 22.90 -8.46 0.48
CA ASN A 309 22.92 -7.21 -0.25
C ASN A 309 21.98 -7.25 -1.47
N ALA A 310 20.78 -6.70 -1.35
CA ALA A 310 20.01 -6.18 -2.48
C ALA A 310 18.94 -5.19 -2.00
N GLY A 311 19.05 -3.92 -2.38
CA GLY A 311 17.96 -2.94 -2.22
C GLY A 311 16.67 -3.38 -2.94
N PRO A 312 15.50 -2.80 -2.61
CA PRO A 312 14.22 -3.23 -3.18
C PRO A 312 14.18 -3.02 -4.70
N GLN A 313 14.03 -4.11 -5.46
CA GLN A 313 14.03 -4.11 -6.94
C GLN A 313 12.60 -4.09 -7.50
N ILE A 314 12.28 -3.07 -8.29
CA ILE A 314 10.96 -2.87 -8.90
C ILE A 314 10.97 -3.28 -10.38
N ILE A 315 9.98 -4.11 -10.74
CA ILE A 315 9.73 -4.59 -12.10
C ILE A 315 9.10 -3.47 -12.94
N SER A 316 9.80 -2.99 -13.98
CA SER A 316 9.33 -1.92 -14.87
C SER A 316 8.60 -2.48 -16.10
N GLY A 317 7.83 -1.64 -16.80
CA GLY A 317 7.08 -2.03 -18.01
C GLY A 317 7.92 -2.32 -19.26
N GLN A 318 9.25 -2.24 -19.16
CA GLN A 318 10.20 -2.52 -20.24
C GLN A 318 11.19 -3.65 -19.86
N MET A 319 10.88 -4.48 -18.87
CA MET A 319 11.75 -5.59 -18.49
C MET A 319 11.51 -6.86 -19.30
N SER A 320 12.59 -7.54 -19.68
CA SER A 320 12.53 -8.90 -20.21
C SER A 320 12.14 -9.90 -19.11
N LEU A 321 11.62 -11.07 -19.48
CA LEU A 321 11.30 -12.13 -18.51
C LEU A 321 12.52 -12.56 -17.69
N GLN A 322 13.71 -12.55 -18.30
CA GLN A 322 14.97 -12.83 -17.60
C GLN A 322 15.28 -11.76 -16.54
N GLN A 323 15.07 -10.48 -16.84
CA GLN A 323 15.26 -9.42 -15.85
C GLN A 323 14.29 -9.54 -14.68
N VAL A 324 13.03 -9.93 -14.94
CA VAL A 324 12.03 -10.21 -13.89
C VAL A 324 12.46 -11.40 -13.04
N PHE A 325 12.90 -12.48 -13.67
CA PHE A 325 13.43 -13.67 -12.99
C PHE A 325 14.61 -13.32 -12.09
N ASP A 326 15.59 -12.59 -12.61
CA ASP A 326 16.77 -12.18 -11.85
C ASP A 326 16.39 -11.23 -10.69
N CYS A 327 15.36 -10.40 -10.85
CA CYS A 327 14.85 -9.57 -9.74
C CYS A 327 14.24 -10.43 -8.64
N LEU A 328 13.48 -11.48 -9.01
CA LEU A 328 12.83 -12.37 -8.06
C LEU A 328 13.84 -13.19 -7.27
N THR A 329 14.85 -13.74 -7.94
CA THR A 329 15.91 -14.52 -7.27
C THR A 329 16.75 -13.66 -6.34
N ARG A 330 17.09 -12.42 -6.75
CA ARG A 330 17.75 -11.44 -5.87
C ARG A 330 16.88 -10.94 -4.71
N SER A 331 15.55 -11.09 -4.81
CA SER A 331 14.60 -10.74 -3.74
C SER A 331 14.34 -11.90 -2.77
N GLY A 332 15.10 -12.99 -2.86
CA GLY A 332 15.02 -14.14 -1.96
C GLY A 332 14.17 -15.31 -2.48
N CYS A 333 13.63 -15.25 -3.71
CA CYS A 333 12.99 -16.42 -4.31
C CYS A 333 14.06 -17.46 -4.72
N ILE A 334 13.84 -18.72 -4.40
CA ILE A 334 14.77 -19.79 -4.77
C ILE A 334 14.69 -20.04 -6.28
N ASP A 335 15.84 -20.01 -6.97
CA ASP A 335 15.97 -20.45 -8.37
C ASP A 335 15.98 -21.98 -8.43
N LEU A 336 14.96 -22.57 -9.06
CA LEU A 336 14.84 -24.02 -9.25
C LEU A 336 15.26 -24.50 -10.66
N SER A 337 15.76 -23.61 -11.52
CA SER A 337 16.15 -23.92 -12.90
C SER A 337 17.30 -24.93 -12.97
N SER A 338 18.17 -24.97 -11.96
CA SER A 338 19.27 -25.95 -11.86
C SER A 338 18.86 -27.27 -11.19
N GLN A 339 17.70 -27.30 -10.53
CA GLN A 339 17.21 -28.44 -9.75
C GLN A 339 16.21 -29.29 -10.53
N MET A 340 15.92 -28.90 -11.77
CA MET A 340 14.96 -29.55 -12.65
C MET A 340 15.43 -29.46 -14.10
N ASP A 341 15.11 -30.48 -14.90
CA ASP A 341 15.29 -30.40 -16.35
C ASP A 341 14.24 -29.47 -16.97
N THR A 342 14.70 -28.28 -17.36
CA THR A 342 13.87 -27.21 -17.93
C THR A 342 13.46 -27.47 -19.38
N GLN A 343 14.04 -28.48 -20.04
CA GLN A 343 13.77 -28.83 -21.43
C GLN A 343 12.90 -30.08 -21.61
N GLN A 344 12.48 -30.73 -20.52
CA GLN A 344 11.67 -31.95 -20.58
C GLN A 344 10.47 -31.83 -21.54
N GLU A 345 10.49 -32.65 -22.59
CA GLU A 345 9.34 -32.99 -23.43
C GLU A 345 8.21 -33.66 -22.62
N THR A 346 8.47 -34.03 -21.36
CA THR A 346 7.61 -34.82 -20.46
C THR A 346 6.80 -34.02 -19.44
N ALA A 347 6.90 -32.69 -19.42
CA ALA A 347 6.00 -31.89 -18.59
C ALA A 347 4.57 -32.01 -19.15
N LEU A 348 3.66 -32.60 -18.38
CA LEU A 348 2.26 -32.78 -18.77
C LEU A 348 1.50 -31.50 -18.41
N ILE A 349 0.82 -30.89 -19.39
CA ILE A 349 -0.16 -29.84 -19.13
C ILE A 349 -1.32 -30.50 -18.39
N VAL A 350 -1.54 -30.06 -17.15
CA VAL A 350 -2.60 -30.57 -16.27
C VAL A 350 -3.87 -29.73 -16.43
N SER A 351 -3.72 -28.44 -16.69
CA SER A 351 -4.83 -27.50 -16.92
C SER A 351 -4.33 -26.28 -17.70
N GLY A 352 -5.14 -25.82 -18.66
CA GLY A 352 -4.91 -24.59 -19.42
C GLY A 352 -6.00 -23.57 -19.11
N GLY A 353 -5.61 -22.45 -18.47
CA GLY A 353 -6.50 -21.34 -18.14
C GLY A 353 -6.15 -20.07 -18.92
N GLY A 354 -6.97 -19.02 -18.77
CA GLY A 354 -6.80 -17.74 -19.48
C GLY A 354 -5.51 -16.96 -19.15
N PHE A 355 -4.73 -17.38 -18.14
CA PHE A 355 -3.55 -16.68 -17.65
C PHE A 355 -2.25 -17.52 -17.63
N GLY A 356 -2.30 -18.81 -17.96
CA GLY A 356 -1.12 -19.68 -17.91
C GLY A 356 -1.44 -21.18 -17.98
N ASP A 357 -0.41 -21.98 -18.25
CA ASP A 357 -0.47 -23.44 -18.20
C ASP A 357 0.06 -23.94 -16.86
N ILE A 358 -0.67 -24.87 -16.23
CA ILE A 358 -0.17 -25.60 -15.07
C ILE A 358 0.47 -26.89 -15.56
N TRP A 359 1.76 -27.03 -15.32
CA TRP A 359 2.54 -28.21 -15.67
C TRP A 359 2.85 -29.03 -14.43
N LYS A 360 2.83 -30.36 -14.57
CA LYS A 360 3.42 -31.25 -13.57
C LYS A 360 4.90 -31.45 -13.88
N GLY A 361 5.76 -31.08 -12.93
CA GLY A 361 7.21 -31.21 -13.00
C GLY A 361 7.78 -32.19 -11.99
N GLN A 362 9.07 -32.51 -12.14
CA GLN A 362 9.82 -33.34 -11.21
C GLN A 362 11.23 -32.77 -11.01
N LEU A 363 11.60 -32.52 -9.75
CA LEU A 363 12.95 -32.12 -9.35
C LEU A 363 13.93 -33.30 -9.47
N HIS A 364 15.23 -33.03 -9.60
CA HIS A 364 16.28 -34.06 -9.70
C HIS A 364 16.33 -35.02 -8.49
N ASN A 365 15.86 -34.56 -7.32
CA ASN A 365 15.72 -35.39 -6.12
C ASN A 365 14.48 -36.30 -6.13
N GLY A 366 13.69 -36.29 -7.20
CA GLY A 366 12.48 -37.08 -7.38
C GLY A 366 11.19 -36.41 -6.93
N GLY A 367 11.24 -35.24 -6.27
CA GLY A 367 10.07 -34.52 -5.77
C GLY A 367 9.17 -33.99 -6.88
N GLN A 368 7.85 -34.21 -6.76
CA GLN A 368 6.87 -33.70 -7.72
C GLN A 368 6.50 -32.25 -7.40
N VAL A 369 6.40 -31.42 -8.44
CA VAL A 369 6.08 -30.00 -8.32
C VAL A 369 5.02 -29.58 -9.33
N ALA A 370 4.27 -28.53 -9.00
CA ALA A 370 3.42 -27.84 -9.95
C ALA A 370 4.15 -26.59 -10.47
N ILE A 371 4.15 -26.39 -11.78
CA ILE A 371 4.72 -25.19 -12.42
C ILE A 371 3.57 -24.39 -13.03
N LYS A 372 3.27 -23.21 -12.48
CA LYS A 372 2.35 -22.25 -13.09
C LYS A 372 3.18 -21.36 -14.02
N ALA A 373 3.12 -21.61 -15.33
CA ALA A 373 3.86 -20.86 -16.34
C ALA A 373 2.94 -19.87 -17.05
N TRP A 374 3.33 -18.60 -17.11
CA TRP A 374 2.52 -17.58 -17.78
C TRP A 374 2.69 -17.64 -19.30
N ARG A 375 1.59 -17.83 -20.04
CA ARG A 375 1.61 -17.86 -21.51
C ARG A 375 1.97 -16.48 -22.06
N THR A 376 3.04 -16.39 -22.83
CA THR A 376 3.32 -15.24 -23.70
C THR A 376 2.88 -15.59 -25.11
N SER A 377 1.71 -15.13 -25.53
CA SER A 377 1.44 -15.06 -26.97
C SER A 377 2.36 -13.98 -27.54
N THR A 378 3.23 -14.37 -28.46
CA THR A 378 4.22 -13.54 -29.20
C THR A 378 5.42 -13.04 -28.38
N LEU A 379 6.60 -13.49 -28.83
CA LEU A 379 7.95 -13.36 -28.26
C LEU A 379 8.49 -11.92 -28.13
N GLU A 380 7.68 -10.89 -28.27
CA GLU A 380 8.20 -9.51 -28.30
C GLU A 380 7.51 -8.53 -27.33
N GLN A 381 6.28 -8.80 -26.85
CA GLN A 381 5.62 -7.91 -25.89
C GLN A 381 4.69 -8.68 -24.95
N CYS A 382 5.19 -9.06 -23.77
CA CYS A 382 4.28 -9.46 -22.70
C CYS A 382 3.56 -8.20 -22.20
N ALA A 383 2.23 -8.24 -22.15
CA ALA A 383 1.46 -7.11 -21.62
C ALA A 383 1.95 -6.82 -20.19
N TYR A 384 2.47 -5.61 -19.95
CA TYR A 384 3.00 -5.17 -18.66
C TYR A 384 2.09 -5.55 -17.47
N LYS A 385 0.77 -5.54 -17.70
CA LYS A 385 -0.26 -5.96 -16.73
C LYS A 385 -0.10 -7.41 -16.24
N THR A 386 0.26 -8.34 -17.12
CA THR A 386 0.43 -9.77 -16.78
C THR A 386 1.69 -10.00 -15.95
N ILE A 387 2.83 -9.43 -16.37
CA ILE A 387 4.10 -9.50 -15.62
C ILE A 387 3.92 -8.90 -14.23
N LYS A 388 3.24 -7.76 -14.15
CA LYS A 388 2.99 -7.07 -12.90
C LYS A 388 2.13 -7.89 -11.93
N ARG A 389 1.06 -8.51 -12.45
CA ARG A 389 0.19 -9.39 -11.66
C ARG A 389 0.95 -10.61 -11.16
N ALA A 390 1.72 -11.26 -12.04
CA ALA A 390 2.59 -12.38 -11.73
C ALA A 390 3.60 -12.05 -10.62
N ALA A 391 4.29 -10.91 -10.74
CA ALA A 391 5.24 -10.44 -9.76
C ALA A 391 4.61 -10.13 -8.40
N ARG A 392 3.41 -9.55 -8.40
CA ARG A 392 2.64 -9.31 -7.17
C ARG A 392 2.22 -10.61 -6.51
N GLU A 393 1.67 -11.55 -7.28
CA GLU A 393 1.27 -12.87 -6.80
C GLU A 393 2.47 -13.58 -6.16
N LEU A 394 3.61 -13.62 -6.86
CA LEU A 394 4.87 -14.16 -6.37
C LEU A 394 5.34 -13.53 -5.07
N PHE A 395 5.36 -12.21 -5.02
CA PHE A 395 5.82 -11.45 -3.87
C PHE A 395 4.96 -11.68 -2.62
N LEU A 396 3.64 -11.68 -2.80
CA LEU A 396 2.71 -11.94 -1.72
C LEU A 396 2.86 -13.40 -1.25
N TRP A 397 2.95 -14.33 -2.19
CA TRP A 397 3.04 -15.76 -1.89
C TRP A 397 4.37 -16.15 -1.24
N SER A 398 5.51 -15.58 -1.65
CA SER A 398 6.83 -15.90 -1.07
C SER A 398 6.98 -15.53 0.41
N ARG A 399 6.10 -14.67 0.94
CA ARG A 399 6.10 -14.24 2.34
C ARG A 399 5.17 -15.05 3.23
N MET A 400 4.51 -16.06 2.67
CA MET A 400 3.52 -16.85 3.37
C MET A 400 4.14 -18.18 3.78
N ASP A 401 4.14 -18.44 5.08
CA ASP A 401 4.52 -19.74 5.63
C ASP A 401 3.49 -20.17 6.67
N HIS A 402 2.58 -21.05 6.26
CA HIS A 402 1.53 -21.57 7.11
C HIS A 402 1.02 -22.91 6.56
N PRO A 403 0.68 -23.91 7.40
CA PRO A 403 0.26 -25.25 6.95
C PRO A 403 -0.99 -25.26 6.05
N ASN A 404 -1.85 -24.25 6.17
CA ASN A 404 -3.06 -24.06 5.35
C ASN A 404 -2.92 -23.02 4.23
N ILE A 405 -1.68 -22.63 3.91
CA ILE A 405 -1.34 -21.83 2.73
C ILE A 405 -0.54 -22.74 1.80
N HIS A 406 -0.91 -22.77 0.53
CA HIS A 406 -0.19 -23.56 -0.47
C HIS A 406 1.24 -23.04 -0.54
N ARG A 407 2.26 -23.90 -0.60
CA ARG A 407 3.66 -23.46 -0.46
C ARG A 407 4.31 -23.17 -1.82
N LEU A 408 4.83 -21.96 -1.96
CA LEU A 408 5.76 -21.61 -3.03
C LEU A 408 7.14 -22.20 -2.70
N GLN A 409 7.72 -22.96 -3.62
CA GLN A 409 9.07 -23.51 -3.48
C GLN A 409 10.12 -22.62 -4.15
N GLY A 410 9.75 -21.95 -5.24
CA GLY A 410 10.69 -21.09 -5.96
C GLY A 410 10.14 -20.58 -7.29
N VAL A 411 11.05 -20.06 -8.09
CA VAL A 411 10.81 -19.58 -9.47
C VAL A 411 11.67 -20.37 -10.44
N ILE A 412 11.24 -20.43 -11.70
CA ILE A 412 11.96 -21.13 -12.77
C ILE A 412 11.85 -20.39 -14.10
N MET A 413 12.93 -20.40 -14.88
CA MET A 413 12.86 -20.09 -16.31
C MET A 413 12.60 -21.39 -17.07
N PHE A 414 11.32 -21.68 -17.31
CA PHE A 414 10.87 -22.92 -17.92
C PHE A 414 10.97 -22.86 -19.45
N ARG A 415 11.54 -23.92 -20.07
CA ARG A 415 11.80 -24.01 -21.52
C ARG A 415 12.55 -22.81 -22.12
N ASN A 416 13.32 -22.10 -21.30
CA ASN A 416 14.01 -20.85 -21.65
C ASN A 416 13.09 -19.77 -22.25
N GLN A 417 11.77 -19.87 -22.05
CA GLN A 417 10.77 -19.00 -22.67
C GLN A 417 9.71 -18.51 -21.70
N TYR A 418 9.45 -19.23 -20.61
CA TYR A 418 8.38 -18.92 -19.68
C TYR A 418 8.93 -18.68 -18.28
N LEU A 419 8.59 -17.54 -17.69
CA LEU A 419 8.70 -17.37 -16.25
C LEU A 419 7.65 -18.29 -15.61
N GLY A 420 8.07 -19.10 -14.65
CA GLY A 420 7.20 -20.03 -13.94
C GLY A 420 7.34 -19.92 -12.43
N MET A 421 6.23 -20.13 -11.73
CA MET A 421 6.22 -20.36 -10.29
C MET A 421 6.24 -21.85 -10.02
N VAL A 422 7.06 -22.29 -9.08
CA VAL A 422 7.13 -23.69 -8.68
C VAL A 422 6.58 -23.81 -7.27
N SER A 423 5.54 -24.62 -7.12
CA SER A 423 4.92 -24.91 -5.83
C SER A 423 4.89 -26.41 -5.58
N GLU A 424 4.58 -26.79 -4.33
CA GLU A 424 4.30 -28.20 -4.02
C GLU A 424 3.17 -28.75 -4.91
N TRP A 425 3.32 -29.99 -5.36
CA TRP A 425 2.28 -30.71 -6.07
C TRP A 425 1.20 -31.14 -5.08
N MET A 426 -0.08 -30.96 -5.44
CA MET A 426 -1.23 -31.28 -4.59
C MET A 426 -2.00 -32.45 -5.21
N GLU A 427 -1.80 -33.66 -4.71
CA GLU A 427 -2.26 -34.91 -5.36
C GLU A 427 -3.77 -35.00 -5.50
N ASN A 428 -4.49 -34.42 -4.55
CA ASN A 428 -5.95 -34.46 -4.52
C ASN A 428 -6.60 -33.32 -5.33
N GLY A 429 -5.81 -32.43 -5.93
CA GLY A 429 -6.30 -31.32 -6.75
C GLY A 429 -6.99 -30.24 -5.94
N ASN A 430 -7.96 -29.54 -6.57
CA ASN A 430 -8.74 -28.52 -5.89
C ASN A 430 -9.81 -29.13 -4.98
N LEU A 431 -10.23 -28.36 -3.97
CA LEU A 431 -11.16 -28.80 -2.93
C LEU A 431 -12.52 -29.24 -3.48
N HIS A 432 -12.99 -28.59 -4.56
CA HIS A 432 -14.24 -28.94 -5.21
C HIS A 432 -14.17 -30.34 -5.83
N GLU A 433 -13.10 -30.66 -6.55
CA GLU A 433 -12.88 -32.00 -7.10
C GLU A 433 -12.61 -33.05 -6.03
N TYR A 434 -11.84 -32.70 -4.99
CA TYR A 434 -11.54 -33.59 -3.88
C TYR A 434 -12.82 -34.08 -3.19
N LEU A 435 -13.77 -33.18 -2.90
CA LEU A 435 -15.04 -33.54 -2.26
C LEU A 435 -15.89 -34.49 -3.12
N ARG A 436 -15.86 -34.35 -4.45
CA ARG A 436 -16.55 -35.29 -5.36
C ARG A 436 -15.90 -36.68 -5.34
N LYS A 437 -14.58 -36.74 -5.26
CA LYS A 437 -13.82 -38.01 -5.21
C LYS A 437 -13.88 -38.67 -3.83
N GLN A 438 -13.98 -37.87 -2.77
CA GLN A 438 -13.97 -38.32 -1.38
C GLN A 438 -15.22 -37.83 -0.61
N PRO A 439 -16.42 -38.44 -0.83
CA PRO A 439 -17.65 -38.01 -0.18
C PRO A 439 -17.63 -38.14 1.36
N SER A 440 -16.76 -38.99 1.90
CA SER A 440 -16.57 -39.24 3.33
C SER A 440 -15.61 -38.25 4.01
N ALA A 441 -15.04 -37.29 3.28
CA ALA A 441 -14.13 -36.31 3.85
C ALA A 441 -14.78 -35.51 4.99
N ASP A 442 -13.99 -35.21 6.03
CA ASP A 442 -14.43 -34.37 7.15
C ASP A 442 -14.54 -32.91 6.71
N ARG A 443 -15.75 -32.53 6.32
CA ARG A 443 -16.11 -31.19 5.86
C ARG A 443 -15.86 -30.11 6.91
N TYR A 444 -16.03 -30.43 8.19
CA TYR A 444 -15.77 -29.47 9.26
C TYR A 444 -14.28 -29.18 9.38
N ARG A 445 -13.45 -30.24 9.32
CA ARG A 445 -11.99 -30.09 9.32
C ARG A 445 -11.51 -29.30 8.10
N LEU A 446 -12.10 -29.52 6.92
CA LEU A 446 -11.79 -28.71 5.73
C LEU A 446 -12.18 -27.23 5.94
N CYS A 447 -13.33 -26.94 6.55
CA CYS A 447 -13.70 -25.56 6.91
C CYS A 447 -12.70 -24.92 7.88
N VAL A 448 -12.22 -25.68 8.89
CA VAL A 448 -11.17 -25.23 9.81
C VAL A 448 -9.88 -24.89 9.07
N HIS A 449 -9.41 -25.78 8.19
CA HIS A 449 -8.21 -25.55 7.39
C HIS A 449 -8.30 -24.26 6.58
N VAL A 450 -9.40 -24.03 5.85
CA VAL A 450 -9.60 -22.80 5.07
C VAL A 450 -9.69 -21.57 5.98
N ALA A 451 -10.40 -21.65 7.11
CA ALA A 451 -10.50 -20.53 8.05
C ALA A 451 -9.15 -20.17 8.69
N LEU A 452 -8.33 -21.16 9.06
CA LEU A 452 -6.98 -20.96 9.60
C LEU A 452 -6.06 -20.30 8.57
N GLY A 453 -6.11 -20.77 7.32
CA GLY A 453 -5.37 -20.15 6.22
C GLY A 453 -5.76 -18.68 6.04
N LEU A 454 -7.06 -18.38 6.01
CA LEU A 454 -7.53 -17.00 5.82
C LEU A 454 -7.22 -16.11 7.05
N ASP A 455 -7.31 -16.64 8.26
CA ASP A 455 -6.95 -15.90 9.46
C ASP A 455 -5.47 -15.54 9.51
N TYR A 456 -4.60 -16.48 9.12
CA TYR A 456 -3.19 -16.20 8.90
C TYR A 456 -2.99 -15.07 7.89
N MET A 457 -3.65 -15.12 6.72
CA MET A 457 -3.61 -14.04 5.73
C MET A 457 -4.01 -12.69 6.34
N HIS A 458 -5.15 -12.63 7.02
CA HIS A 458 -5.63 -11.39 7.64
C HIS A 458 -4.66 -10.88 8.73
N SER A 459 -4.02 -11.77 9.50
CA SER A 459 -3.02 -11.41 10.50
C SER A 459 -1.75 -10.80 9.89
N CYS A 460 -1.40 -11.23 8.67
CA CYS A 460 -0.34 -10.65 7.85
C CYS A 460 -0.81 -9.39 7.09
N ASN A 461 -1.96 -8.81 7.45
CA ASN A 461 -2.61 -7.71 6.74
C ASN A 461 -2.88 -8.02 5.26
N MET A 462 -3.12 -9.28 4.87
CA MET A 462 -3.41 -9.66 3.49
C MET A 462 -4.88 -10.01 3.32
N ILE A 463 -5.48 -9.50 2.25
CA ILE A 463 -6.84 -9.80 1.79
C ILE A 463 -6.69 -10.72 0.59
N HIS A 464 -7.38 -11.86 0.58
CA HIS A 464 -7.33 -12.86 -0.48
C HIS A 464 -7.99 -12.36 -1.77
N GLY A 465 -9.23 -11.85 -1.69
CA GLY A 465 -9.88 -11.11 -2.77
C GLY A 465 -10.64 -11.93 -3.83
N ASP A 466 -10.50 -13.26 -3.87
CA ASP A 466 -11.30 -14.18 -4.70
C ASP A 466 -11.37 -15.60 -4.08
N LEU A 467 -11.73 -15.70 -2.80
CA LEU A 467 -11.76 -16.99 -2.09
C LEU A 467 -12.97 -17.84 -2.53
N LYS A 468 -12.69 -19.10 -2.93
CA LYS A 468 -13.67 -20.09 -3.41
C LYS A 468 -13.05 -21.49 -3.39
N ALA A 469 -13.84 -22.56 -3.41
CA ALA A 469 -13.30 -23.92 -3.25
C ALA A 469 -12.30 -24.32 -4.36
N ILE A 470 -12.45 -23.82 -5.58
CA ILE A 470 -11.49 -24.09 -6.66
C ILE A 470 -10.11 -23.45 -6.42
N ASN A 471 -10.03 -22.41 -5.58
CA ASN A 471 -8.79 -21.73 -5.18
C ASN A 471 -8.23 -22.31 -3.86
N VAL A 472 -8.74 -23.45 -3.42
CA VAL A 472 -8.19 -24.21 -2.29
C VAL A 472 -7.73 -25.55 -2.83
N LEU A 473 -6.48 -25.92 -2.59
CA LEU A 473 -5.91 -27.20 -2.98
C LEU A 473 -5.87 -28.16 -1.79
N VAL A 474 -5.88 -29.46 -2.07
CA VAL A 474 -5.85 -30.51 -1.03
C VAL A 474 -4.63 -31.40 -1.24
N SER A 475 -3.83 -31.56 -0.19
CA SER A 475 -2.65 -32.44 -0.18
C SER A 475 -3.07 -33.90 -0.06
N SER A 476 -2.15 -34.83 -0.33
CA SER A 476 -2.35 -36.28 -0.17
C SER A 476 -2.87 -36.71 1.22
N ASP A 477 -2.48 -36.01 2.29
CA ASP A 477 -2.93 -36.25 3.67
C ASP A 477 -4.25 -35.55 4.04
N GLY A 478 -4.91 -34.89 3.07
CA GLY A 478 -6.22 -34.28 3.25
C GLY A 478 -6.19 -32.88 3.89
N VAL A 479 -5.03 -32.21 3.92
CA VAL A 479 -4.93 -30.82 4.38
C VAL A 479 -5.34 -29.87 3.26
N ALA A 480 -6.28 -28.97 3.57
CA ALA A 480 -6.71 -27.94 2.63
C ALA A 480 -5.84 -26.70 2.77
N LYS A 481 -5.39 -26.18 1.64
CA LYS A 481 -4.46 -25.05 1.55
C LYS A 481 -4.98 -24.00 0.58
N ILE A 482 -5.08 -22.75 1.04
CA ILE A 482 -5.49 -21.62 0.19
C ILE A 482 -4.40 -21.36 -0.85
N SER A 483 -4.81 -21.09 -2.09
CA SER A 483 -3.97 -20.84 -3.26
C SER A 483 -4.57 -19.72 -4.12
N ASP A 484 -3.92 -19.37 -5.22
CA ASP A 484 -4.38 -18.38 -6.21
C ASP A 484 -4.50 -16.96 -5.64
N PHE A 485 -3.33 -16.36 -5.36
CA PHE A 485 -3.18 -15.03 -4.74
C PHE A 485 -3.29 -13.87 -5.75
N ASP A 486 -3.82 -14.16 -6.92
CA ASP A 486 -3.90 -13.26 -8.07
C ASP A 486 -4.61 -11.94 -7.76
N PHE A 487 -5.67 -12.02 -6.94
CA PHE A 487 -6.49 -10.88 -6.52
C PHE A 487 -6.12 -10.37 -5.12
N SER A 488 -5.09 -10.93 -4.50
CA SER A 488 -4.71 -10.59 -3.14
C SER A 488 -4.08 -9.21 -3.04
N ILE A 489 -4.33 -8.54 -1.92
CA ILE A 489 -3.81 -7.20 -1.62
C ILE A 489 -3.35 -7.13 -0.16
N MET A 490 -2.32 -6.34 0.13
CA MET A 490 -1.85 -6.09 1.49
C MET A 490 -2.45 -4.78 2.01
N LYS A 491 -3.26 -4.86 3.06
CA LYS A 491 -3.91 -3.75 3.76
C LYS A 491 -2.84 -2.84 4.36
N GLY A 492 -2.82 -1.57 3.95
CA GLY A 492 -1.89 -0.56 4.47
C GLY A 492 -0.45 -0.65 3.91
N ALA A 493 -0.19 -1.48 2.89
CA ALA A 493 1.14 -1.53 2.28
C ALA A 493 1.32 -0.47 1.20
N SER A 494 2.06 0.59 1.53
CA SER A 494 2.67 1.53 0.57
C SER A 494 3.98 1.00 -0.03
N ILE A 495 4.42 -0.21 0.33
CA ILE A 495 5.83 -0.62 0.19
C ILE A 495 6.11 -1.40 -1.12
N LEU A 496 5.10 -1.91 -1.83
CA LEU A 496 5.27 -2.32 -3.23
C LEU A 496 4.20 -1.68 -4.11
N VAL A 497 4.61 -0.61 -4.80
CA VAL A 497 3.83 0.04 -5.84
C VAL A 497 3.80 -0.87 -7.07
N PHE A 498 2.98 -1.91 -7.02
CA PHE A 498 2.42 -2.45 -8.24
C PHE A 498 1.36 -1.44 -8.73
N SER A 499 1.78 -0.38 -9.44
CA SER A 499 0.89 0.61 -10.14
C SER A 499 -0.37 -0.03 -10.75
N GLU A 500 -1.49 0.04 -10.04
CA GLU A 500 -2.82 -0.48 -10.41
C GLU A 500 -2.84 -1.78 -11.25
N SER A 501 -3.14 -2.90 -10.58
CA SER A 501 -3.66 -4.06 -11.29
C SER A 501 -4.94 -3.68 -12.01
N SER A 502 -5.01 -3.99 -13.31
CA SER A 502 -6.24 -4.04 -14.07
C SER A 502 -7.37 -4.65 -13.25
N ASN A 503 -8.36 -3.84 -12.88
CA ASN A 503 -9.67 -4.33 -12.44
C ASN A 503 -10.36 -4.96 -13.65
N SER A 504 -9.92 -6.16 -14.07
CA SER A 504 -10.78 -7.06 -14.84
C SER A 504 -12.00 -7.35 -13.97
N ARG A 505 -13.15 -6.87 -14.42
CA ARG A 505 -14.42 -6.73 -13.68
C ARG A 505 -15.11 -8.05 -13.25
N SER A 506 -14.42 -9.17 -13.13
CA SER A 506 -15.06 -10.41 -12.67
C SER A 506 -14.19 -11.15 -11.67
N GLY A 507 -14.29 -10.75 -10.39
CA GLY A 507 -14.17 -11.75 -9.32
C GLY A 507 -15.32 -12.76 -9.45
N SER A 508 -15.32 -13.80 -8.62
CA SER A 508 -16.32 -14.86 -8.75
C SER A 508 -17.66 -14.44 -8.15
N ALA A 509 -18.59 -13.94 -8.98
CA ALA A 509 -19.84 -13.28 -8.57
C ALA A 509 -20.67 -14.02 -7.51
N ARG A 510 -20.60 -15.36 -7.43
CA ARG A 510 -21.32 -16.19 -6.45
C ARG A 510 -20.75 -16.10 -5.02
N TRP A 511 -19.47 -15.77 -4.89
CA TRP A 511 -18.77 -15.64 -3.60
C TRP A 511 -18.52 -14.16 -3.24
N SER A 512 -18.78 -13.23 -4.17
CA SER A 512 -18.63 -11.80 -3.95
C SER A 512 -19.66 -11.26 -2.95
N ALA A 513 -19.17 -10.48 -1.99
CA ALA A 513 -20.01 -9.77 -1.03
C ALA A 513 -20.86 -8.67 -1.71
N PRO A 514 -22.03 -8.30 -1.15
CA PRO A 514 -22.90 -7.27 -1.71
C PRO A 514 -22.18 -5.95 -2.01
N GLU A 515 -21.34 -5.49 -1.08
CA GLU A 515 -20.58 -4.24 -1.21
C GLU A 515 -19.48 -4.30 -2.28
N ILE A 516 -19.03 -5.49 -2.67
CA ILE A 516 -18.09 -5.67 -3.80
C ILE A 516 -18.87 -5.69 -5.11
N LEU A 517 -19.98 -6.41 -5.13
CA LEU A 517 -20.74 -6.67 -6.34
C LEU A 517 -21.51 -5.45 -6.84
N LEU A 518 -21.98 -4.61 -5.91
CA LEU A 518 -22.83 -3.46 -6.19
C LEU A 518 -22.07 -2.14 -6.27
N ALA A 519 -20.77 -2.12 -5.92
CA ALA A 519 -19.95 -0.92 -5.98
C ALA A 519 -19.52 -0.59 -7.41
N GLU A 520 -19.49 0.72 -7.74
CA GLU A 520 -18.93 1.21 -9.00
C GLU A 520 -17.43 0.90 -9.11
N THR A 521 -16.73 0.93 -7.96
CA THR A 521 -15.32 0.55 -7.79
C THR A 521 -15.17 -0.45 -6.65
N PRO A 522 -15.03 -1.76 -6.93
CA PRO A 522 -14.97 -2.78 -5.89
C PRO A 522 -13.69 -2.66 -5.05
N ILE A 523 -13.84 -2.35 -3.76
CA ILE A 523 -12.74 -2.31 -2.79
C ILE A 523 -12.72 -3.63 -2.03
N ARG A 524 -11.69 -4.45 -2.26
CA ARG A 524 -11.51 -5.71 -1.52
C ARG A 524 -11.20 -5.40 -0.05
N THR A 525 -11.89 -6.07 0.86
CA THR A 525 -11.72 -5.90 2.30
C THR A 525 -11.65 -7.26 2.97
N THR A 526 -11.09 -7.31 4.18
CA THR A 526 -11.13 -8.54 5.00
C THR A 526 -12.59 -8.97 5.25
N GLN A 527 -13.53 -8.03 5.35
CA GLN A 527 -14.95 -8.34 5.52
C GLN A 527 -15.59 -8.98 4.29
N ALA A 528 -15.15 -8.61 3.09
CA ALA A 528 -15.56 -9.28 1.86
C ALA A 528 -15.00 -10.72 1.79
N ASP A 529 -13.77 -10.94 2.26
CA ASP A 529 -13.21 -12.30 2.37
C ASP A 529 -13.97 -13.17 3.37
N ILE A 530 -14.47 -12.61 4.48
CA ILE A 530 -15.32 -13.34 5.43
C ILE A 530 -16.63 -13.80 4.79
N TYR A 531 -17.23 -12.95 3.96
CA TYR A 531 -18.42 -13.33 3.20
C TYR A 531 -18.10 -14.48 2.22
N ALA A 532 -16.98 -14.35 1.49
CA ALA A 532 -16.51 -15.38 0.56
C ALA A 532 -16.13 -16.69 1.27
N LEU A 533 -15.58 -16.61 2.48
CA LEU A 533 -15.31 -17.75 3.36
C LEU A 533 -16.59 -18.49 3.71
N GLY A 534 -17.65 -17.76 4.10
CA GLY A 534 -18.97 -18.35 4.34
C GLY A 534 -19.51 -19.05 3.09
N MET A 535 -19.42 -18.41 1.92
CA MET A 535 -19.86 -19.02 0.65
C MET A 535 -19.03 -20.26 0.27
N THR A 536 -17.73 -20.25 0.56
CA THR A 536 -16.82 -21.39 0.34
C THR A 536 -17.16 -22.55 1.28
N MET A 537 -17.43 -22.27 2.56
CA MET A 537 -17.87 -23.28 3.52
C MET A 537 -19.23 -23.88 3.14
N LEU A 538 -20.16 -23.06 2.65
CA LEU A 538 -21.41 -23.56 2.09
C LEU A 538 -21.16 -24.51 0.92
N GLU A 539 -20.26 -24.16 0.00
CA GLU A 539 -19.87 -25.02 -1.12
C GLU A 539 -19.28 -26.35 -0.64
N ILE A 540 -18.45 -26.35 0.42
CA ILE A 540 -17.90 -27.57 1.03
C ILE A 540 -19.02 -28.52 1.51
N PHE A 541 -20.09 -27.97 2.09
CA PHE A 541 -21.22 -28.77 2.55
C PHE A 541 -22.19 -29.14 1.43
N ALA A 542 -22.43 -28.24 0.49
CA ALA A 542 -23.43 -28.43 -0.56
C ALA A 542 -22.91 -29.23 -1.76
N GLU A 543 -21.59 -29.34 -1.92
CA GLU A 543 -20.90 -29.95 -3.07
C GLU A 543 -21.31 -29.31 -4.42
N ARG A 544 -21.78 -28.07 -4.35
CA ARG A 544 -22.22 -27.26 -5.48
C ARG A 544 -21.95 -25.79 -5.18
N VAL A 545 -21.71 -25.03 -6.24
CA VAL A 545 -21.48 -23.59 -6.13
C VAL A 545 -22.71 -22.88 -5.52
N PRO A 546 -22.54 -21.72 -4.85
CA PRO A 546 -23.65 -20.94 -4.34
C PRO A 546 -24.62 -20.50 -5.47
N TYR A 547 -25.92 -20.52 -5.19
CA TYR A 547 -26.99 -20.19 -6.15
C TYR A 547 -26.97 -21.02 -7.45
N PRO A 548 -26.92 -22.36 -7.39
CA PRO A 548 -26.72 -23.22 -8.56
C PRO A 548 -27.80 -23.03 -9.66
N GLU A 549 -28.99 -22.58 -9.29
CA GLU A 549 -30.10 -22.25 -10.19
C GLU A 549 -29.87 -20.99 -11.04
N CYS A 550 -28.97 -20.10 -10.63
CA CYS A 550 -28.67 -18.88 -11.37
C CYS A 550 -27.63 -19.17 -12.46
N GLN A 551 -28.03 -19.13 -13.74
CA GLN A 551 -27.11 -19.38 -14.87
C GLN A 551 -26.29 -18.14 -15.30
N ARG A 552 -26.74 -16.92 -14.96
CA ARG A 552 -26.09 -15.66 -15.36
C ARG A 552 -25.66 -14.84 -14.14
N GLU A 553 -24.51 -14.17 -14.23
CA GLU A 553 -23.96 -13.32 -13.17
C GLU A 553 -24.94 -12.23 -12.72
N PHE A 554 -25.65 -11.61 -13.67
CA PHE A 554 -26.66 -10.60 -13.37
C PHE A 554 -27.82 -11.14 -12.49
N THR A 555 -28.20 -12.41 -12.64
CA THR A 555 -29.24 -13.02 -11.81
C THR A 555 -28.74 -13.23 -10.37
N ILE A 556 -27.46 -13.57 -10.22
CA ILE A 556 -26.80 -13.66 -8.90
C ILE A 556 -26.79 -12.29 -8.25
N ALA A 557 -26.40 -11.25 -8.99
CA ALA A 557 -26.37 -9.88 -8.49
C ALA A 557 -27.73 -9.41 -7.96
N LYS A 558 -28.80 -9.67 -8.69
CA LYS A 558 -30.16 -9.36 -8.23
C LYS A 558 -30.57 -10.11 -6.97
N LYS A 559 -30.14 -11.37 -6.78
CA LYS A 559 -30.42 -12.13 -5.55
C LYS A 559 -29.68 -11.56 -4.35
N VAL A 560 -28.39 -11.28 -4.53
CA VAL A 560 -27.52 -10.70 -3.50
C VAL A 560 -28.02 -9.30 -3.11
N GLU A 561 -28.40 -8.47 -4.09
CA GLU A 561 -28.98 -7.13 -3.89
C GLU A 561 -30.28 -7.17 -3.07
N LYS A 562 -31.15 -8.15 -3.35
CA LYS A 562 -32.38 -8.39 -2.59
C LYS A 562 -32.14 -9.00 -1.20
N GLY A 563 -30.90 -9.36 -0.85
CA GLY A 563 -30.57 -10.02 0.41
C GLY A 563 -31.02 -11.48 0.47
N THR A 564 -31.23 -12.13 -0.67
CA THR A 564 -31.61 -13.55 -0.73
C THR A 564 -30.39 -14.43 -0.43
N LEU A 565 -30.39 -15.10 0.72
CA LEU A 565 -29.32 -16.03 1.12
C LEU A 565 -29.52 -17.43 0.49
N PRO A 566 -28.45 -18.24 0.39
CA PRO A 566 -28.56 -19.62 -0.06
C PRO A 566 -29.30 -20.53 0.92
N ASP A 567 -29.83 -21.64 0.43
CA ASP A 567 -30.52 -22.64 1.26
C ASP A 567 -29.53 -23.47 2.09
N ARG A 568 -29.98 -23.89 3.28
CA ARG A 568 -29.22 -24.80 4.15
C ARG A 568 -29.00 -26.15 3.46
N PRO A 569 -27.75 -26.60 3.29
CA PRO A 569 -27.45 -27.92 2.73
C PRO A 569 -27.97 -29.05 3.60
N ARG A 570 -28.38 -30.17 2.99
CA ARG A 570 -28.83 -31.38 3.72
C ARG A 570 -27.72 -32.00 4.57
N GLN A 571 -26.47 -31.85 4.13
CA GLN A 571 -25.26 -32.30 4.82
C GLN A 571 -25.06 -31.56 6.16
N LEU A 572 -25.61 -30.35 6.30
CA LEU A 572 -25.69 -29.62 7.56
C LEU A 572 -26.94 -30.06 8.34
N GLN A 573 -26.87 -31.26 8.91
CA GLN A 573 -27.95 -31.88 9.69
C GLN A 573 -28.52 -30.96 10.76
N ASP A 574 -29.80 -31.13 11.09
CA ASP A 574 -30.47 -30.41 12.18
C ASP A 574 -30.10 -31.00 13.54
N ASN A 575 -28.82 -30.94 13.88
CA ASN A 575 -28.27 -31.31 15.16
C ASN A 575 -27.47 -30.13 15.73
N LYS A 576 -27.04 -30.23 17.00
CA LYS A 576 -26.33 -29.14 17.69
C LYS A 576 -25.15 -28.59 16.87
N ARG A 577 -24.32 -29.49 16.31
CA ARG A 577 -23.13 -29.13 15.53
C ARG A 577 -23.49 -28.43 14.22
N GLY A 578 -24.44 -28.96 13.46
CA GLY A 578 -24.93 -28.37 12.22
C GLY A 578 -25.65 -27.03 12.42
N ASN A 579 -26.37 -26.87 13.54
CA ASN A 579 -27.04 -25.61 13.90
C ASN A 579 -26.03 -24.50 14.23
N ILE A 580 -24.97 -24.82 14.98
CA ILE A 580 -23.90 -23.84 15.27
C ILE A 580 -23.19 -23.44 13.97
N MET A 581 -22.89 -24.40 13.09
CA MET A 581 -22.27 -24.11 11.80
C MET A 581 -23.18 -23.25 10.92
N TRP A 582 -24.48 -23.53 10.85
CA TRP A 582 -25.42 -22.71 10.08
C TRP A 582 -25.51 -21.27 10.61
N GLN A 583 -25.55 -21.08 11.93
CA GLN A 583 -25.53 -19.75 12.53
C GLN A 583 -24.23 -18.99 12.24
N LEU A 584 -23.09 -19.68 12.22
CA LEU A 584 -21.82 -19.09 11.83
C LEU A 584 -21.85 -18.60 10.37
N LEU A 585 -22.37 -19.42 9.45
CA LEU A 585 -22.54 -19.06 8.04
C LEU A 585 -23.42 -17.81 7.87
N LEU A 586 -24.56 -17.76 8.57
CA LEU A 586 -25.44 -16.59 8.58
C LEU A 586 -24.72 -15.33 9.10
N GLY A 587 -23.86 -15.47 10.10
CA GLY A 587 -23.00 -14.38 10.60
C GLY A 587 -22.01 -13.88 9.55
N CYS A 588 -21.36 -14.78 8.81
CA CYS A 588 -20.46 -14.41 7.70
C CYS A 588 -21.19 -13.68 6.57
N TRP A 589 -22.49 -13.97 6.36
CA TRP A 589 -23.31 -13.34 5.31
C TRP A 589 -24.12 -12.13 5.78
N ASN A 590 -23.75 -11.53 6.91
CA ASN A 590 -24.40 -10.30 7.35
C ASN A 590 -24.28 -9.22 6.26
N ARG A 591 -25.39 -8.53 5.99
CA ARG A 591 -25.47 -7.49 4.96
C ARG A 591 -24.56 -6.31 5.28
N GLU A 592 -24.44 -5.97 6.56
CA GLU A 592 -23.57 -4.90 7.03
C GLU A 592 -22.17 -5.46 7.30
N PRO A 593 -21.13 -5.03 6.55
CA PRO A 593 -19.78 -5.59 6.68
C PRO A 593 -19.19 -5.48 8.08
N SER A 594 -19.53 -4.44 8.85
CA SER A 594 -19.04 -4.26 10.23
C SER A 594 -19.59 -5.28 11.23
N HIS A 595 -20.71 -5.93 10.90
CA HIS A 595 -21.33 -6.95 11.75
C HIS A 595 -20.88 -8.38 11.43
N ARG A 596 -20.08 -8.57 10.38
CA ARG A 596 -19.49 -9.88 10.08
C ARG A 596 -18.37 -10.19 11.08
N PRO A 597 -18.21 -11.46 11.50
CA PRO A 597 -17.14 -11.85 12.40
C PRO A 597 -15.76 -11.66 11.73
N SER A 598 -14.74 -11.37 12.52
CA SER A 598 -13.34 -11.49 12.06
C SER A 598 -12.97 -12.94 11.76
N SER A 599 -11.92 -13.17 10.98
CA SER A 599 -11.42 -14.51 10.67
C SER A 599 -11.07 -15.30 11.93
N GLY A 600 -10.44 -14.65 12.92
CA GLY A 600 -10.13 -15.28 14.20
C GLY A 600 -11.38 -15.65 15.01
N GLN A 601 -12.46 -14.86 14.93
CA GLN A 601 -13.75 -15.25 15.52
C GLN A 601 -14.37 -16.45 14.82
N VAL A 602 -14.23 -16.55 13.48
CA VAL A 602 -14.69 -17.72 12.70
C VAL A 602 -13.89 -18.96 13.07
N VAL A 603 -12.56 -18.86 13.14
CA VAL A 603 -11.66 -19.95 13.59
C VAL A 603 -12.04 -20.42 15.00
N ASN A 604 -12.19 -19.48 15.94
CA ASN A 604 -12.56 -19.80 17.31
C ASN A 604 -13.92 -20.51 17.39
N ALA A 605 -14.90 -20.08 16.59
CA ALA A 605 -16.20 -20.75 16.52
C ALA A 605 -16.09 -22.18 15.98
N LEU A 606 -15.31 -22.41 14.91
CA LEU A 606 -15.10 -23.73 14.33
C LEU A 606 -14.34 -24.67 15.28
N VAL A 607 -13.20 -24.24 15.81
CA VAL A 607 -12.33 -25.07 16.65
C VAL A 607 -12.97 -25.33 18.01
N SER A 608 -13.40 -24.27 18.70
CA SER A 608 -13.84 -24.39 20.10
C SER A 608 -15.26 -24.92 20.25
N ARG A 609 -16.15 -24.62 19.29
CA ARG A 609 -17.59 -24.91 19.43
C ARG A 609 -18.11 -25.98 18.49
N ILE A 610 -17.39 -26.32 17.41
CA ILE A 610 -17.87 -27.26 16.38
C ILE A 610 -17.00 -28.52 16.33
N CYS A 611 -15.67 -28.41 16.43
CA CYS A 611 -14.78 -29.58 16.44
C CYS A 611 -14.73 -30.33 17.78
N ASN A 612 -15.03 -29.65 18.89
CA ASN A 612 -15.13 -30.26 20.23
C ASN A 612 -16.51 -30.90 20.52
N LEU A 613 -17.40 -30.94 19.52
CA LEU A 613 -18.72 -31.59 19.55
C LEU A 613 -18.78 -32.72 18.53
#